data_AF-A0A8J2VSH5-F1
#
_entry.id   AF-A0A8J2VSH5-F1
#
_cell.length_a   1.000
_cell.length_b   1.000
_cell.length_c   1.000
_cell.angle_alpha   90.00
_cell.angle_beta   90.00
_cell.angle_gamma   90.00
#
_symmetry.space_group_name_H-M   'P 1'
#
loop_
_entity.id
_entity.type
_entity.pdbx_description
1 polymer ?
#
loop_
_entity_poly.entity_id
_entity_poly.type
_entity_poly.pdbx_seq_one_letter_code
_entity_poly.pdbx_strand_id
1 'polypeptide(L)'
;MGGVDLLDSMLGYYRIHLRSRQWYKRIFFHMVDMTLVNAWLLWRRINADSYMPLYDFKLAVSEHLHKAGKAVMTKKRGRPSSILGTPTSKPGWHSLPYS
;
A
#
# COMPACT_ATOMS: atom_id res chain seq x y z
N MET A 1 -2.61 -13.81 -31.90
CA MET A 1 -2.33 -12.45 -31.39
C MET A 1 -3.63 -11.90 -30.84
N GLY A 2 -3.85 -11.88 -29.52
CA GLY A 2 -5.15 -11.44 -28.96
C GLY A 2 -5.28 -11.54 -27.44
N GLY A 3 -4.34 -12.20 -26.75
CA GLY A 3 -4.31 -12.23 -25.29
C GLY A 3 -3.86 -10.90 -24.66
N VAL A 4 -3.02 -10.13 -25.35
CA VAL A 4 -2.49 -8.85 -24.86
C VAL A 4 -3.57 -7.75 -24.91
N ASP A 5 -4.39 -7.73 -25.96
CA ASP A 5 -5.48 -6.73 -26.11
C ASP A 5 -6.60 -6.94 -25.10
N LEU A 6 -6.94 -8.21 -24.80
CA LEU A 6 -7.90 -8.53 -23.75
C LEU A 6 -7.38 -8.06 -22.39
N LEU A 7 -6.09 -8.29 -22.13
CA LEU A 7 -5.46 -7.87 -20.88
C LEU A 7 -5.40 -6.35 -20.77
N ASP A 8 -5.05 -5.61 -21.83
CA ASP A 8 -5.04 -4.14 -21.80
C ASP A 8 -6.45 -3.57 -21.61
N SER A 9 -7.47 -4.20 -22.21
CA SER A 9 -8.87 -3.84 -21.98
C SER A 9 -9.28 -4.02 -20.51
N MET A 10 -8.90 -5.14 -19.89
CA MET A 10 -9.18 -5.44 -18.48
C MET A 10 -8.44 -4.51 -17.53
N LEU A 11 -7.18 -4.15 -17.86
CA LEU A 11 -6.47 -3.11 -17.14
C LEU A 11 -7.21 -1.78 -17.26
N GLY A 12 -7.67 -1.41 -18.45
CA GLY A 12 -8.46 -0.20 -18.74
C GLY A 12 -9.67 -0.01 -17.82
N TYR A 13 -10.44 -1.08 -17.57
CA TYR A 13 -11.66 -1.01 -16.75
C TYR A 13 -11.40 -0.79 -15.25
N TYR A 14 -10.29 -1.32 -14.71
CA TYR A 14 -9.98 -1.25 -13.27
C TYR A 14 -8.67 -0.53 -12.97
N ARG A 15 -8.28 0.45 -13.81
CA ARG A 15 -7.02 1.20 -13.64
C ARG A 15 -7.00 1.95 -12.31
N ILE A 16 -5.90 1.77 -11.57
CA ILE A 16 -5.59 2.60 -10.41
C ILE A 16 -5.13 3.98 -10.91
N HIS A 17 -6.05 4.95 -10.96
CA HIS A 17 -5.73 6.34 -11.30
C HIS A 17 -5.01 7.04 -10.15
N LEU A 18 -3.71 6.82 -10.02
CA LEU A 18 -2.88 7.58 -9.09
C LEU A 18 -2.37 8.86 -9.76
N ARG A 19 -2.86 10.03 -9.31
CA ARG A 19 -2.31 11.34 -9.69
C ARG A 19 -0.98 11.56 -8.97
N SER A 20 0.07 10.89 -9.46
CA SER A 20 1.42 10.97 -8.92
C SER A 20 2.33 11.77 -9.84
N ARG A 21 3.10 12.70 -9.26
CA ARG A 21 4.18 13.44 -9.94
C ARG A 21 5.40 12.54 -10.23
N GLN A 22 5.46 11.39 -9.58
CA GLN A 22 6.53 10.41 -9.68
C GLN A 22 6.13 9.29 -10.65
N TRP A 23 6.81 9.24 -11.80
CA TRP A 23 6.58 8.30 -12.91
C TRP A 23 6.75 6.82 -12.50
N TYR A 24 7.69 6.51 -11.60
CA TYR A 24 7.96 5.14 -11.18
C TYR A 24 6.77 4.49 -10.47
N LYS A 25 5.94 5.28 -9.75
CA LYS A 25 4.74 4.76 -9.10
C LYS A 25 3.76 4.20 -10.13
N ARG A 26 3.63 4.86 -11.29
CA ARG A 26 2.77 4.38 -12.38
C ARG A 26 3.21 3.00 -12.87
N ILE A 27 4.52 2.77 -13.00
CA ILE A 27 5.07 1.47 -13.40
C ILE A 27 4.81 0.42 -12.31
N PHE A 28 5.02 0.77 -11.04
CA PHE A 28 4.75 -0.15 -9.93
C PHE A 28 3.29 -0.62 -9.91
N PHE A 29 2.34 0.32 -9.95
CA PHE A 29 0.91 -0.05 -9.95
C PHE A 29 0.52 -0.81 -11.21
N HIS A 30 1.11 -0.47 -12.36
CA HIS A 30 0.92 -1.24 -13.59
C HIS A 30 1.38 -2.70 -13.45
N MET A 31 2.54 -2.94 -12.83
CA MET A 31 3.02 -4.30 -12.56
C MET A 31 2.09 -5.06 -11.60
N VAL A 32 1.55 -4.39 -10.57
CA VAL A 32 0.60 -5.01 -9.63
C VAL A 32 -0.73 -5.35 -10.33
N ASP A 33 -1.25 -4.47 -11.18
CA ASP A 33 -2.46 -4.76 -11.94
C ASP A 33 -2.24 -5.93 -12.93
N MET A 34 -1.08 -5.98 -13.58
CA MET A 34 -0.68 -7.08 -14.46
C MET A 34 -0.63 -8.42 -13.72
N THR A 35 -0.01 -8.47 -12.53
CA THR A 35 0.07 -9.70 -11.74
C THR A 35 -1.29 -10.15 -11.22
N LEU A 36 -2.17 -9.21 -10.83
CA LEU A 36 -3.53 -9.52 -10.39
C LEU A 36 -4.37 -10.16 -11.51
N VAL A 37 -4.31 -9.62 -12.73
CA VAL A 37 -5.04 -10.19 -13.87
C VAL A 37 -4.51 -11.60 -14.21
N ASN A 38 -3.19 -11.78 -14.19
CA ASN A 38 -2.59 -13.09 -14.42
C ASN A 38 -2.95 -14.10 -13.32
N ALA A 39 -2.97 -13.68 -12.06
CA ALA A 39 -3.39 -14.51 -10.94
C ALA A 39 -4.87 -14.90 -11.04
N TRP A 40 -5.75 -13.99 -11.45
CA TRP A 40 -7.16 -14.27 -11.70
C TRP A 40 -7.35 -15.30 -12.83
N LEU A 41 -6.60 -15.14 -13.93
CA LEU A 41 -6.63 -16.09 -15.05
C LEU A 41 -6.19 -17.49 -14.60
N LEU A 42 -5.15 -17.57 -13.77
CA LEU A 42 -4.72 -18.83 -13.18
C LEU A 42 -5.78 -19.43 -12.25
N TRP A 43 -6.36 -18.61 -11.37
CA TRP A 43 -7.42 -19.04 -10.45
C TRP A 43 -8.63 -19.61 -11.21
N ARG A 44 -9.04 -18.96 -12.30
CA ARG A 44 -10.14 -19.40 -13.16
C ARG A 44 -9.84 -20.72 -13.89
N ARG A 45 -8.59 -20.99 -14.24
CA ARG A 45 -8.17 -22.28 -14.83
C ARG A 45 -8.25 -23.42 -13.81
N ILE A 46 -7.96 -23.13 -12.55
CA ILE A 46 -8.00 -24.12 -11.47
C ILE A 46 -9.43 -24.37 -10.99
N ASN A 47 -10.23 -23.31 -10.90
CA ASN A 47 -11.61 -23.35 -10.40
C ASN A 47 -12.60 -23.16 -11.55
N ALA A 48 -12.57 -24.08 -12.53
CA ALA A 48 -13.37 -23.96 -13.75
C ALA A 48 -14.89 -23.88 -13.48
N ASP A 49 -15.35 -24.51 -12.39
CA ASP A 49 -16.76 -24.57 -12.01
C ASP A 49 -17.24 -23.33 -11.22
N SER A 50 -16.31 -22.50 -10.74
CA SER A 50 -16.64 -21.31 -9.94
C SER A 50 -16.43 -20.04 -10.76
N TYR A 51 -17.52 -19.34 -11.06
CA TYR A 51 -17.44 -18.03 -11.69
C TYR A 51 -17.20 -16.94 -10.63
N MET A 52 -16.05 -16.27 -10.71
CA MET A 52 -15.78 -15.04 -9.97
C MET A 52 -15.33 -13.95 -10.94
N PRO A 53 -16.03 -12.81 -11.02
CA PRO A 53 -15.60 -11.70 -11.86
C PRO A 53 -14.29 -11.10 -11.33
N LEU A 54 -13.52 -10.46 -12.22
CA LEU A 54 -12.21 -9.89 -11.88
C LEU A 54 -12.29 -8.88 -10.72
N TYR A 55 -13.39 -8.11 -10.62
CA TYR A 55 -13.62 -7.16 -9.54
C TYR A 55 -13.65 -7.84 -8.17
N ASP A 56 -14.47 -8.87 -8.02
CA ASP A 56 -14.61 -9.60 -6.75
C ASP A 56 -13.29 -10.28 -6.36
N PHE A 57 -12.54 -10.78 -7.34
CA PHE A 57 -11.20 -11.31 -7.11
C PHE A 57 -10.24 -10.22 -6.59
N LYS A 58 -10.22 -9.03 -7.21
CA LYS A 58 -9.41 -7.89 -6.73
C LYS A 58 -9.83 -7.47 -5.33
N LEU A 59 -11.14 -7.44 -5.03
CA LEU A 59 -11.67 -7.12 -3.71
C LEU A 59 -11.19 -8.13 -2.68
N ALA A 60 -11.38 -9.43 -2.93
CA ALA A 60 -10.92 -10.50 -2.06
C ALA A 60 -9.41 -10.40 -1.78
N VAL A 61 -8.58 -10.22 -2.82
CA VAL A 61 -7.13 -10.05 -2.63
C VAL A 61 -6.83 -8.82 -1.76
N SER A 62 -7.54 -7.71 -1.96
CA SER A 62 -7.34 -6.48 -1.18
C SER A 62 -7.68 -6.68 0.30
N GLU A 63 -8.77 -7.40 0.62
CA GLU A 63 -9.15 -7.70 2.00
C GLU A 63 -8.13 -8.60 2.69
N HIS A 64 -7.65 -9.64 1.98
CA HIS A 64 -6.64 -10.56 2.50
C HIS A 64 -5.32 -9.84 2.76
N LEU A 65 -4.88 -8.98 1.82
CA LEU A 65 -3.68 -8.15 2.00
C LEU A 65 -3.83 -7.15 3.15
N HIS A 66 -5.01 -6.53 3.29
CA HIS A 66 -5.28 -5.59 4.38
C HIS A 66 -5.22 -6.29 5.75
N LYS A 67 -5.78 -7.50 5.86
CA LYS A 67 -5.73 -8.33 7.08
C LYS A 67 -4.30 -8.82 7.35
N ALA A 68 -3.58 -9.30 6.33
CA ALA A 68 -2.19 -9.75 6.46
C ALA A 68 -1.25 -8.61 6.90
N GLY A 69 -1.45 -7.39 6.40
CA GLY A 69 -0.67 -6.22 6.78
C GLY A 69 -0.77 -5.88 8.27
N LYS A 70 -1.91 -6.15 8.91
CA LYS A 70 -2.08 -5.94 10.37
C LYS A 70 -1.27 -6.92 11.20
N ALA A 71 -1.14 -8.18 10.74
CA ALA A 71 -0.28 -9.15 11.41
C ALA A 71 1.21 -8.72 11.39
N VAL A 72 1.67 -8.18 10.26
CA VAL A 72 3.06 -7.70 10.08
C VAL A 72 3.34 -6.37 10.81
N MET A 73 2.35 -5.47 10.89
CA MET A 73 2.48 -4.15 11.53
C MET A 73 2.36 -4.18 13.07
N THR A 74 2.09 -5.34 13.69
CA THR A 74 2.17 -5.49 15.16
C THR A 74 3.56 -5.16 15.72
N LYS A 75 4.61 -5.19 14.90
CA LYS A 75 5.90 -4.59 15.27
C LYS A 75 5.74 -3.07 15.25
N LYS A 76 5.39 -2.50 16.42
CA LYS A 76 5.26 -1.04 16.68
C LYS A 76 6.28 -0.25 15.86
N ARG A 77 5.84 0.27 14.72
CA ARG A 77 6.66 1.13 13.88
C ARG A 77 6.34 2.56 14.26
N GLY A 78 7.17 3.09 15.15
CA GLY A 78 7.10 4.46 15.65
C GLY A 78 8.39 4.83 16.38
N ARG A 79 8.67 6.13 16.46
CA ARG A 79 9.74 6.70 17.30
C ARG A 79 9.57 6.18 18.73
N PRO A 80 10.62 5.71 19.43
CA PRO A 80 10.51 5.40 20.84
C PRO A 80 9.96 6.65 21.55
N SER A 81 8.90 6.48 22.33
CA SER A 81 8.42 7.53 23.23
C SER A 81 9.44 7.67 24.36
N SER A 82 10.51 8.42 24.10
CA SER A 82 11.35 8.99 25.16
C SER A 82 11.07 10.48 25.23
N ILE A 83 10.00 10.85 25.94
CA ILE A 83 9.84 12.19 26.54
C ILE A 83 9.33 11.92 27.96
N LEU A 84 10.22 11.62 28.91
CA LEU A 84 11.03 12.58 29.69
C LEU A 84 10.17 13.23 30.80
N GLY A 85 10.01 12.50 31.90
CA GLY A 85 9.73 13.10 33.20
C GLY A 85 11.02 13.67 33.79
N THR A 86 11.52 14.77 33.24
CA THR A 86 12.43 15.66 33.98
C THR A 86 12.09 17.10 33.61
N PRO A 87 11.63 17.93 34.56
CA PRO A 87 11.35 19.32 34.31
C PRO A 87 12.66 20.03 33.96
N THR A 88 12.72 20.64 32.78
CA THR A 88 13.81 21.51 32.38
C THR A 88 13.70 22.83 33.14
N SER A 89 14.31 22.93 34.33
CA SER A 89 14.70 24.22 34.90
C SER A 89 16.03 24.62 34.27
N LYS A 90 15.98 25.37 33.16
CA LYS A 90 17.14 26.16 32.73
C LYS A 90 17.02 27.53 33.42
N PRO A 91 17.90 27.92 34.35
CA PRO A 91 17.95 29.29 34.81
C PRO A 91 18.37 30.19 33.64
N GLY A 92 17.58 31.23 33.39
CA GLY A 92 17.82 32.20 32.33
C GLY A 92 19.11 32.98 32.55
N TRP A 93 19.79 33.31 31.46
CA TRP A 93 21.02 34.10 31.41
C TRP A 93 20.79 35.59 31.70
N HIS A 94 20.14 35.90 32.82
CA HIS A 94 19.93 37.26 33.31
C HIS A 94 20.26 37.35 34.80
N SER A 95 21.54 37.26 35.11
CA SER A 95 22.08 37.76 36.38
C SER A 95 23.58 38.04 36.26
N LEU A 96 23.91 39.21 35.74
CA LEU A 96 25.17 39.90 36.04
C LEU A 96 24.77 41.31 36.52
N PRO A 97 24.88 41.62 37.82
CA PRO A 97 24.86 43.01 38.25
C PRO A 97 26.21 43.64 37.90
N TYR A 98 26.15 44.75 37.17
CA TYR A 98 27.22 45.73 37.17
C TYR A 98 27.33 46.31 38.58
N SER A 99 28.47 46.09 39.26
CA SER A 99 29.02 46.94 40.33
C SER A 99 30.52 46.65 40.44
#